data_AF-A0A844DYP2-F1
#
_entry.id   AF-A0A844DYP2-F1
#
_cell.length_a   1.000
_cell.length_b   1.000
_cell.length_c   1.000
_cell.angle_alpha   90.00
_cell.angle_beta   90.00
_cell.angle_gamma   90.00
#
_symmetry.space_group_name_H-M   'P 1'
#
loop_
_entity.id
_entity.type
_entity.pdbx_description
1 polymer ?
#
loop_
_entity_poly.entity_id
_entity_poly.type
_entity_poly.pdbx_seq_one_letter_code
_entity_poly.pdbx_strand_id
1 'polypeptide(L)'
;MELNAMKEREAICDVCHKMWQRGIVAANDGNVSVKLEDGTFLCTPSGVSKAAMTPEILVHLAADGSVISAAEGYKPSSEMKMHFRCYAEREDVKAVVHAHPPIATSYASMGRALDGYQVMEFIVNLGAVPIAPYAQPSTDEVPDSIAPFLQDHDAILLAHHGALTVGDSLTRAYFRMESLEMFAKTSLYIHLLGGAPDMPQDKIDALIDLRNNGYKIPGRHPGYVKYNEPEGDNQ
;
A
#
# COMPACT_ATOMS: atom_id res chain seq x y z
N MET A 1 16.31 -23.95 16.92
CA MET A 1 15.27 -24.29 15.93
C MET A 1 15.50 -23.41 14.73
N GLU A 2 15.65 -23.99 13.54
CA GLU A 2 15.78 -23.22 12.31
C GLU A 2 14.41 -22.58 12.00
N LEU A 3 14.39 -21.27 11.78
CA LEU A 3 13.15 -20.56 11.43
C LEU A 3 12.77 -20.89 9.98
N ASN A 4 11.50 -21.21 9.74
CA ASN A 4 10.99 -21.36 8.37
C ASN A 4 11.06 -20.02 7.61
N ALA A 5 11.25 -20.08 6.28
CA ALA A 5 11.19 -18.94 5.37
C ALA A 5 12.12 -17.78 5.77
N MET A 6 13.36 -18.10 6.15
CA MET A 6 14.33 -17.11 6.65
C MET A 6 14.59 -15.97 5.65
N LYS A 7 14.66 -16.29 4.36
CA LYS A 7 14.84 -15.30 3.29
C LYS A 7 13.70 -14.27 3.27
N GLU A 8 12.46 -14.74 3.40
CA GLU A 8 11.27 -13.88 3.44
C GLU A 8 11.24 -13.05 4.73
N ARG A 9 11.65 -13.65 5.86
CA ARG A 9 11.76 -12.93 7.14
C ARG A 9 12.77 -11.78 7.06
N GLU A 10 13.96 -12.04 6.53
CA GLU A 10 14.99 -11.02 6.33
C GLU A 10 14.50 -9.90 5.40
N ALA A 11 13.82 -10.26 4.31
CA ALA A 11 13.27 -9.30 3.38
C ALA A 11 12.18 -8.41 4.03
N ILE A 12 11.31 -8.98 4.88
CA ILE A 12 10.32 -8.21 5.65
C ILE A 12 11.03 -7.23 6.60
N CYS A 13 12.08 -7.68 7.30
CA CYS A 13 12.85 -6.81 8.18
C CYS A 13 13.50 -5.64 7.42
N ASP A 14 14.16 -5.92 6.29
CA ASP A 14 14.77 -4.90 5.43
C ASP A 14 13.73 -3.86 4.97
N VAL A 15 12.55 -4.29 4.51
CA VAL A 15 11.45 -3.37 4.17
C VAL A 15 11.01 -2.54 5.37
N CYS A 16 10.83 -3.17 6.55
CA CYS A 16 10.46 -2.45 7.78
C CYS A 16 11.49 -1.37 8.15
N HIS A 17 12.78 -1.69 8.07
CA HIS A 17 13.86 -0.75 8.35
C HIS A 17 13.86 0.40 7.35
N LYS A 18 13.68 0.13 6.05
CA LYS A 18 13.60 1.15 5.01
C LYS A 18 12.38 2.06 5.18
N MET A 19 11.20 1.48 5.47
CA MET A 19 10.00 2.26 5.77
C MET A 19 10.24 3.25 6.91
N TRP A 20 10.90 2.80 7.99
CA TRP A 20 11.25 3.66 9.11
C TRP A 20 12.28 4.74 8.73
N GLN A 21 13.35 4.37 8.02
CA GLN A 21 14.39 5.30 7.56
C GLN A 21 13.83 6.39 6.63
N ARG A 22 12.80 6.08 5.85
CA ARG A 22 12.10 7.02 4.96
C ARG A 22 11.06 7.87 5.67
N GLY A 23 10.75 7.58 6.94
CA GLY A 23 9.76 8.32 7.72
C GLY A 23 8.32 8.10 7.25
N ILE A 24 8.01 6.97 6.59
CA ILE A 24 6.65 6.61 6.17
C ILE A 24 5.88 5.79 7.21
N VAL A 25 6.52 5.54 8.36
CA VAL A 25 5.96 4.92 9.57
C VAL A 25 6.50 5.64 10.80
N ALA A 26 5.74 5.65 11.89
CA ALA A 26 6.09 6.27 13.16
C ALA A 26 5.80 5.35 14.36
N ALA A 27 6.65 5.45 15.39
CA ALA A 27 6.55 4.61 16.59
C ALA A 27 6.45 3.11 16.26
N ASN A 28 5.28 2.50 16.44
CA ASN A 28 4.98 1.08 16.23
C ASN A 28 3.89 0.81 15.18
N ASP A 29 3.55 1.83 14.38
CA ASP A 29 2.51 1.75 13.37
C ASP A 29 2.95 0.97 12.10
N GLY A 30 2.03 0.89 11.15
CA GLY A 30 2.21 0.15 9.89
C GLY A 30 2.30 -1.36 10.10
N ASN A 31 2.19 -2.11 9.01
CA ASN A 31 2.40 -3.54 9.03
C ASN A 31 2.70 -4.09 7.63
N VAL A 32 3.46 -5.18 7.62
CA VAL A 32 3.92 -5.84 6.39
C VAL A 32 3.56 -7.30 6.51
N SER A 33 3.08 -7.89 5.42
CA SER A 33 2.88 -9.33 5.32
C SER A 33 3.29 -9.88 3.96
N VAL A 34 3.63 -11.16 3.93
CA VAL A 34 3.97 -11.92 2.72
C VAL A 34 3.26 -13.27 2.75
N LYS A 35 2.67 -13.67 1.63
CA LYS A 35 2.14 -15.01 1.38
C LYS A 35 3.28 -15.94 0.92
N LEU A 36 3.45 -17.06 1.61
CA LEU A 36 4.44 -18.08 1.31
C LEU A 36 3.92 -19.07 0.26
N GLU A 37 4.84 -19.86 -0.33
CA GLU A 37 4.51 -20.84 -1.37
C GLU A 37 3.58 -21.96 -0.89
N ASP A 38 3.66 -22.33 0.40
CA ASP A 38 2.80 -23.33 1.03
C ASP A 38 1.39 -22.81 1.39
N GLY A 39 1.09 -21.55 1.06
CA GLY A 39 -0.19 -20.92 1.34
C GLY A 39 -0.33 -20.34 2.75
N THR A 40 0.73 -20.38 3.56
CA THR A 40 0.80 -19.70 4.86
C THR A 40 1.36 -18.28 4.72
N PHE A 41 1.41 -17.51 5.81
CA PHE A 41 1.74 -16.09 5.76
C PHE A 41 2.73 -15.68 6.85
N LEU A 42 3.66 -14.80 6.51
CA LEU A 42 4.47 -14.08 7.50
C LEU A 42 3.94 -12.66 7.66
N CYS A 43 3.92 -12.16 8.89
CA CYS A 43 3.61 -10.75 9.14
C CYS A 43 4.40 -10.15 10.29
N THR A 44 4.48 -8.81 10.30
CA THR A 44 5.02 -8.06 11.43
C THR A 44 4.13 -8.21 12.67
N PRO A 45 4.70 -8.34 13.88
CA PRO A 45 3.92 -8.33 15.11
C PRO A 45 3.36 -6.94 15.43
N SER A 46 2.30 -6.92 16.22
CA SER A 46 1.70 -5.70 16.78
C SER A 46 2.65 -5.04 17.79
N GLY A 47 2.64 -3.71 17.84
CA GLY A 47 3.29 -2.96 18.92
C GLY A 47 4.82 -2.83 18.81
N VAL A 48 5.42 -3.31 17.71
CA VAL A 48 6.87 -3.24 17.47
C VAL A 48 7.19 -2.18 16.44
N SER A 49 8.18 -1.34 16.75
CA SER A 49 8.72 -0.38 15.81
C SER A 49 9.34 -1.08 14.61
N LYS A 50 9.07 -0.56 13.41
CA LYS A 50 9.63 -1.11 12.17
C LYS A 50 11.15 -1.00 12.12
N ALA A 51 11.75 -0.07 12.87
CA ALA A 51 13.20 0.02 13.09
C ALA A 51 13.79 -1.17 13.87
N ALA A 52 13.01 -1.79 14.74
CA ALA A 52 13.45 -2.85 15.66
C ALA A 52 13.03 -4.25 15.19
N MET A 53 12.57 -4.37 13.93
CA MET A 53 12.11 -5.64 13.40
C MET A 53 13.27 -6.63 13.26
N THR A 54 13.07 -7.87 13.71
CA THR A 54 14.01 -8.97 13.51
C THR A 54 13.27 -10.22 12.98
N PRO A 55 13.97 -11.14 12.29
CA PRO A 55 13.35 -12.34 11.74
C PRO A 55 12.62 -13.21 12.76
N GLU A 56 13.12 -13.26 14.00
CA GLU A 56 12.65 -14.11 15.09
C GLU A 56 11.28 -13.69 15.63
N ILE A 57 10.98 -12.39 15.56
CA ILE A 57 9.73 -11.84 16.14
C ILE A 57 8.59 -11.77 15.12
N LEU A 58 8.86 -12.07 13.84
CA LEU A 58 7.82 -12.17 12.81
C LEU A 58 6.89 -13.35 13.10
N VAL A 59 5.60 -13.09 12.91
CA VAL A 59 4.51 -14.02 13.19
C VAL A 59 4.20 -14.84 11.94
N HIS A 60 3.99 -16.15 12.11
CA HIS A 60 3.58 -17.07 11.07
C HIS A 60 2.11 -17.42 11.24
N LEU A 61 1.31 -17.17 10.21
CA LEU A 61 -0.14 -17.35 10.20
C LEU A 61 -0.56 -18.41 9.18
N ALA A 62 -1.62 -19.15 9.49
CA ALA A 62 -2.32 -20.00 8.55
C ALA A 62 -3.24 -19.17 7.64
N ALA A 63 -3.80 -19.82 6.60
CA ALA A 63 -4.67 -19.17 5.64
C ALA A 63 -6.01 -18.68 6.22
N ASP A 64 -6.44 -19.22 7.35
CA ASP A 64 -7.61 -18.75 8.11
C ASP A 64 -7.28 -17.62 9.10
N GLY A 65 -6.03 -17.15 9.13
CA GLY A 65 -5.54 -16.11 10.03
C GLY A 65 -5.16 -16.60 11.44
N SER A 66 -5.30 -17.91 11.73
CA SER A 66 -4.82 -18.47 13.00
C SER A 66 -3.29 -18.46 13.08
N VAL A 67 -2.75 -18.31 14.30
CA VAL A 67 -1.30 -18.25 14.52
C VAL A 67 -0.72 -19.67 14.50
N ILE A 68 0.18 -19.93 13.55
CA ILE A 68 0.98 -21.17 13.50
C ILE A 68 2.15 -21.07 14.48
N SER A 69 2.89 -19.95 14.44
CA SER A 69 4.00 -19.71 15.37
C SER A 69 4.27 -18.21 15.58
N ALA A 70 4.68 -17.86 16.79
CA ALA A 70 5.15 -16.53 17.17
C ALA A 70 6.11 -16.67 18.35
N ALA A 71 7.07 -15.75 18.47
CA ALA A 71 7.87 -15.62 19.69
C ALA A 71 6.99 -15.23 20.89
N GLU A 72 7.39 -15.62 22.10
CA GLU A 72 6.63 -15.33 23.33
C GLU A 72 6.35 -13.83 23.48
N GLY A 73 5.10 -13.48 23.77
CA GLY A 73 4.65 -12.10 23.91
C GLY A 73 4.32 -11.37 22.60
N TYR A 74 4.62 -11.95 21.43
CA TYR A 74 4.30 -11.37 20.13
C TYR A 74 3.02 -11.95 19.53
N LYS A 75 2.23 -11.08 18.90
CA LYS A 75 0.95 -11.41 18.26
C LYS A 75 0.80 -10.61 16.96
N PRO A 76 0.02 -11.09 15.98
CA PRO A 76 -0.22 -10.33 14.76
C PRO A 76 -0.99 -9.03 15.05
N SER A 77 -0.88 -8.06 14.14
CA SER A 77 -1.75 -6.87 14.16
C SER A 77 -3.20 -7.27 13.91
N SER A 78 -4.16 -6.59 14.55
CA SER A 78 -5.59 -6.72 14.23
C SER A 78 -5.90 -6.33 12.78
N GLU A 79 -5.04 -5.52 12.16
CA GLU A 79 -5.16 -5.07 10.77
C GLU A 79 -4.77 -6.13 9.75
N MET A 80 -4.29 -7.31 10.18
CA MET A 80 -4.07 -8.43 9.26
C MET A 80 -5.35 -8.87 8.55
N LYS A 81 -6.53 -8.58 9.10
CA LYS A 81 -7.81 -8.76 8.40
C LYS A 81 -7.85 -8.03 7.05
N MET A 82 -7.34 -6.80 7.00
CA MET A 82 -7.25 -6.00 5.77
C MET A 82 -6.29 -6.67 4.77
N HIS A 83 -5.19 -7.23 5.25
CA HIS A 83 -4.22 -7.95 4.41
C HIS A 83 -4.83 -9.23 3.82
N PHE A 84 -5.54 -10.02 4.65
CA PHE A 84 -6.23 -11.22 4.20
C PHE A 84 -7.32 -10.93 3.18
N ARG A 85 -8.02 -9.80 3.29
CA ARG A 85 -8.95 -9.35 2.23
C ARG A 85 -8.23 -9.17 0.90
N CYS A 86 -7.07 -8.51 0.87
CA CYS A 86 -6.27 -8.38 -0.36
C CYS A 86 -5.92 -9.75 -0.96
N TYR A 87 -5.43 -10.68 -0.14
CA TYR A 87 -5.05 -12.02 -0.61
C TYR A 87 -6.24 -12.86 -1.09
N ALA A 88 -7.43 -12.65 -0.53
CA ALA A 88 -8.64 -13.37 -0.90
C ALA A 88 -9.25 -12.85 -2.21
N GLU A 89 -9.22 -11.54 -2.43
CA GLU A 89 -9.80 -10.88 -3.61
C GLU A 89 -8.88 -10.94 -4.85
N ARG A 90 -7.57 -11.11 -4.64
CA ARG A 90 -6.54 -10.99 -5.68
C ARG A 90 -5.49 -12.10 -5.57
N GLU A 91 -5.56 -13.08 -6.45
CA GLU A 91 -4.59 -14.18 -6.52
C GLU A 91 -3.16 -13.73 -6.88
N ASP A 92 -3.03 -12.62 -7.60
CA ASP A 92 -1.74 -12.06 -7.99
C ASP A 92 -1.00 -11.39 -6.82
N VAL A 93 -1.69 -11.12 -5.70
CA VAL A 93 -1.10 -10.47 -4.53
C VAL A 93 -0.36 -11.50 -3.67
N LYS A 94 0.93 -11.25 -3.44
CA LYS A 94 1.82 -12.05 -2.57
C LYS A 94 2.41 -11.25 -1.42
N ALA A 95 2.27 -9.93 -1.41
CA ALA A 95 2.67 -9.10 -0.29
C ALA A 95 1.75 -7.88 -0.16
N VAL A 96 1.62 -7.41 1.07
CA VAL A 96 0.82 -6.24 1.43
C VAL A 96 1.62 -5.39 2.42
N VAL A 97 1.64 -4.08 2.16
CA VAL A 97 2.28 -3.07 3.01
C VAL A 97 1.25 -2.01 3.35
N HIS A 98 1.00 -1.86 4.65
CA HIS A 98 0.20 -0.78 5.23
C HIS A 98 1.12 0.16 6.03
N ALA A 99 0.89 1.46 5.88
CA ALA A 99 1.71 2.50 6.52
C ALA A 99 0.94 3.82 6.66
N HIS A 100 1.57 4.80 7.31
CA HIS A 100 1.05 6.15 7.51
C HIS A 100 2.00 7.22 6.91
N PRO A 101 2.29 7.15 5.61
CA PRO A 101 3.14 8.14 4.94
C PRO A 101 2.56 9.56 5.10
N PRO A 102 3.30 10.55 5.62
CA PRO A 102 2.70 11.81 6.09
C PRO A 102 1.91 12.59 5.04
N ILE A 103 2.41 12.73 3.82
CA ILE A 103 1.70 13.52 2.80
C ILE A 103 0.52 12.75 2.26
N ALA A 104 0.69 11.48 1.89
CA ALA A 104 -0.41 10.63 1.43
C ALA A 104 -1.52 10.49 2.50
N THR A 105 -1.16 10.38 3.78
CA THR A 105 -2.13 10.35 4.89
C THR A 105 -2.84 11.70 5.06
N SER A 106 -2.17 12.81 4.76
CA SER A 106 -2.80 14.13 4.73
C SER A 106 -3.86 14.24 3.63
N TYR A 107 -3.57 13.74 2.42
CA TYR A 107 -4.56 13.62 1.35
C TYR A 107 -5.76 12.75 1.75
N ALA A 108 -5.50 11.58 2.34
CA ALA A 108 -6.54 10.69 2.86
C ALA A 108 -7.41 11.37 3.93
N SER A 109 -6.79 12.17 4.82
CA SER A 109 -7.49 12.91 5.87
C SER A 109 -8.31 14.10 5.36
N MET A 110 -7.96 14.64 4.19
CA MET A 110 -8.71 15.69 3.52
C MET A 110 -9.84 15.14 2.62
N GLY A 111 -9.94 13.83 2.45
CA GLY A 111 -10.87 13.24 1.48
C GLY A 111 -10.49 13.54 0.02
N ARG A 112 -9.20 13.77 -0.27
CA ARG A 112 -8.69 14.09 -1.61
C ARG A 112 -7.88 12.94 -2.19
N ALA A 113 -8.39 12.30 -3.24
CA ALA A 113 -7.70 11.23 -3.94
C ALA A 113 -6.44 11.74 -4.67
N LEU A 114 -5.53 10.85 -5.05
CA LEU A 114 -4.40 11.21 -5.91
C LEU A 114 -4.72 10.78 -7.33
N ASP A 115 -5.36 11.65 -8.10
CA ASP A 115 -5.85 11.37 -9.46
C ASP A 115 -5.30 12.37 -10.49
N GLY A 116 -4.17 13.00 -10.17
CA GLY A 116 -3.44 13.88 -11.08
C GLY A 116 -2.60 13.09 -12.09
N TYR A 117 -2.62 13.52 -13.35
CA TYR A 117 -1.87 12.92 -14.46
C TYR A 117 -0.81 13.89 -14.97
N GLN A 118 -0.11 14.60 -14.07
CA GLN A 118 0.93 15.58 -14.43
C GLN A 118 2.33 14.98 -14.56
N VAL A 119 2.59 13.80 -13.97
CA VAL A 119 3.92 13.20 -13.88
C VAL A 119 3.89 11.76 -14.38
N MET A 120 4.65 11.49 -15.43
CA MET A 120 4.64 10.20 -16.15
C MET A 120 4.98 9.00 -15.25
N GLU A 121 5.89 9.15 -14.30
CA GLU A 121 6.27 8.06 -13.38
C GLU A 121 5.09 7.58 -12.53
N PHE A 122 4.22 8.48 -12.06
CA PHE A 122 3.05 8.09 -11.25
C PHE A 122 1.95 7.48 -12.10
N ILE A 123 1.77 7.98 -13.33
CA ILE A 123 0.86 7.39 -14.33
C ILE A 123 1.27 5.94 -14.62
N VAL A 124 2.56 5.66 -14.82
CA VAL A 124 3.01 4.30 -15.16
C VAL A 124 2.96 3.36 -13.96
N ASN A 125 3.36 3.82 -12.76
CA ASN A 125 3.54 2.93 -11.62
C ASN A 125 2.27 2.69 -10.80
N LEU A 126 1.37 3.67 -10.70
CA LEU A 126 0.19 3.62 -9.83
C LEU A 126 -1.11 3.98 -10.56
N GLY A 127 -1.08 4.99 -11.43
CA GLY A 127 -2.28 5.65 -11.93
C GLY A 127 -2.97 6.43 -10.82
N ALA A 128 -4.28 6.65 -10.96
CA ALA A 128 -5.06 7.26 -9.90
C ALA A 128 -5.16 6.35 -8.66
N VAL A 129 -5.02 6.95 -7.47
CA VAL A 129 -5.11 6.27 -6.17
C VAL A 129 -6.38 6.75 -5.47
N PRO A 130 -7.38 5.87 -5.26
CA PRO A 130 -8.65 6.22 -4.66
C PRO A 130 -8.50 6.36 -3.14
N ILE A 131 -9.55 6.87 -2.51
CA ILE A 131 -9.73 6.83 -1.06
C ILE A 131 -10.86 5.86 -0.72
N ALA A 132 -10.54 4.83 0.07
CA ALA A 132 -11.55 4.03 0.73
C ALA A 132 -12.25 4.85 1.84
N PRO A 133 -13.59 4.75 1.96
CA PRO A 133 -14.33 5.41 3.03
C PRO A 133 -13.79 5.09 4.42
N TYR A 134 -14.03 5.99 5.37
CA TYR A 134 -13.67 5.77 6.76
C TYR A 134 -14.30 4.47 7.28
N ALA A 135 -13.50 3.71 8.01
CA ALA A 135 -13.89 2.47 8.64
C ALA A 135 -13.11 2.31 9.94
N GLN A 136 -13.75 1.73 10.96
CA GLN A 136 -13.14 1.57 12.28
C GLN A 136 -12.03 0.51 12.25
N PRO A 137 -10.77 0.85 12.60
CA PRO A 137 -9.70 -0.14 12.68
C PRO A 137 -10.02 -1.27 13.67
N SER A 138 -9.47 -2.47 13.42
CA SER A 138 -9.71 -3.71 14.18
C SER A 138 -11.11 -4.32 14.03
N THR A 139 -11.96 -3.79 13.14
CA THR A 139 -13.24 -4.39 12.74
C THR A 139 -13.16 -4.99 11.34
N ASP A 140 -14.25 -5.56 10.84
CA ASP A 140 -14.34 -5.99 9.44
C ASP A 140 -14.69 -4.85 8.47
N GLU A 141 -14.96 -3.64 8.99
CA GLU A 141 -15.30 -2.47 8.17
C GLU A 141 -14.13 -2.02 7.27
N VAL A 142 -12.88 -2.11 7.75
CA VAL A 142 -11.70 -1.72 6.94
C VAL A 142 -11.48 -2.68 5.76
N PRO A 143 -11.47 -4.02 5.96
CA PRO A 143 -11.54 -4.97 4.85
C PRO A 143 -12.65 -4.67 3.84
N ASP A 144 -13.85 -4.35 4.31
CA ASP A 144 -15.00 -4.15 3.43
C ASP A 144 -14.93 -2.81 2.71
N SER A 145 -14.34 -1.77 3.30
CA SER A 145 -14.19 -0.46 2.66
C SER A 145 -13.17 -0.45 1.54
N ILE A 146 -12.14 -1.31 1.59
CA ILE A 146 -11.13 -1.40 0.52
C ILE A 146 -11.54 -2.34 -0.62
N ALA A 147 -12.42 -3.32 -0.36
CA ALA A 147 -12.76 -4.38 -1.30
C ALA A 147 -13.21 -3.89 -2.69
N PRO A 148 -14.05 -2.84 -2.82
CA PRO A 148 -14.47 -2.33 -4.13
C PRO A 148 -13.32 -1.82 -5.01
N PHE A 149 -12.20 -1.42 -4.41
CA PHE A 149 -11.06 -0.85 -5.14
C PHE A 149 -9.99 -1.89 -5.49
N LEU A 150 -10.00 -3.05 -4.84
CA LEU A 150 -8.95 -4.06 -4.98
C LEU A 150 -8.87 -4.65 -6.39
N GLN A 151 -9.95 -4.62 -7.20
CA GLN A 151 -9.92 -5.20 -8.53
C GLN A 151 -9.14 -4.34 -9.55
N ASP A 152 -9.05 -3.02 -9.30
CA ASP A 152 -8.49 -2.06 -10.25
C ASP A 152 -7.21 -1.36 -9.76
N HIS A 153 -6.97 -1.37 -8.44
CA HIS A 153 -5.89 -0.61 -7.83
C HIS A 153 -4.87 -1.48 -7.08
N ASP A 154 -3.62 -1.03 -7.09
CA ASP A 154 -2.53 -1.62 -6.30
C ASP A 154 -2.12 -0.74 -5.10
N ALA A 155 -2.68 0.46 -4.99
CA ALA A 155 -2.53 1.39 -3.89
C ALA A 155 -3.89 2.01 -3.56
N ILE A 156 -4.19 2.16 -2.27
CA ILE A 156 -5.45 2.71 -1.77
C ILE A 156 -5.13 3.61 -0.58
N LEU A 157 -5.66 4.83 -0.58
CA LEU A 157 -5.67 5.70 0.60
C LEU A 157 -6.84 5.31 1.51
N LEU A 158 -6.66 5.43 2.82
CA LEU A 158 -7.66 5.07 3.83
C LEU A 158 -8.07 6.35 4.58
N ALA A 159 -9.32 6.79 4.43
CA ALA A 159 -9.79 8.06 5.00
C ALA A 159 -9.51 8.15 6.52
N HIS A 160 -8.88 9.25 6.94
CA HIS A 160 -8.46 9.50 8.34
C HIS A 160 -7.58 8.40 8.98
N HIS A 161 -6.92 7.59 8.16
CA HIS A 161 -6.15 6.47 8.63
C HIS A 161 -4.74 6.48 8.03
N GLY A 162 -4.57 6.10 6.77
CA GLY A 162 -3.26 5.84 6.19
C GLY A 162 -3.32 5.42 4.73
N ALA A 163 -2.45 4.49 4.36
CA ALA A 163 -2.42 3.90 3.02
C ALA A 163 -2.16 2.40 3.05
N LEU A 164 -2.60 1.73 1.99
CA LEU A 164 -2.40 0.32 1.73
C LEU A 164 -1.85 0.13 0.33
N THR A 165 -0.87 -0.76 0.19
CA THR A 165 -0.33 -1.16 -1.11
C THR A 165 -0.16 -2.67 -1.19
N VAL A 166 -0.36 -3.21 -2.38
CA VAL A 166 -0.25 -4.65 -2.65
C VAL A 166 0.75 -4.91 -3.77
N GLY A 167 1.30 -6.11 -3.82
CA GLY A 167 2.19 -6.52 -4.91
C GLY A 167 2.31 -8.04 -5.04
N ASP A 168 2.76 -8.48 -6.21
CA ASP A 168 3.12 -9.88 -6.47
C ASP A 168 4.42 -10.32 -5.77
N SER A 169 5.03 -9.39 -5.05
CA SER A 169 6.31 -9.49 -4.37
C SER A 169 6.38 -8.40 -3.32
N LEU A 170 7.11 -8.69 -2.23
CA LEU A 170 7.33 -7.74 -1.15
C LEU A 170 7.97 -6.44 -1.64
N THR A 171 8.99 -6.54 -2.49
CA THR A 171 9.66 -5.38 -3.08
C THR A 171 8.67 -4.48 -3.83
N ARG A 172 7.72 -5.05 -4.58
CA ARG A 172 6.78 -4.24 -5.35
C ARG A 172 5.72 -3.59 -4.49
N ALA A 173 5.18 -4.30 -3.49
CA ALA A 173 4.29 -3.68 -2.51
C ALA A 173 4.98 -2.49 -1.83
N TYR A 174 6.22 -2.66 -1.38
CA TYR A 174 7.02 -1.60 -0.78
C TYR A 174 7.31 -0.43 -1.75
N PHE A 175 7.73 -0.70 -2.99
CA PHE A 175 7.99 0.36 -3.99
C PHE A 175 6.75 1.15 -4.35
N ARG A 176 5.56 0.53 -4.32
CA ARG A 176 4.30 1.24 -4.47
C ARG A 176 4.02 2.16 -3.30
N MET A 177 4.34 1.76 -2.07
CA MET A 177 4.22 2.63 -0.90
C MET A 177 5.18 3.83 -0.99
N GLU A 178 6.44 3.61 -1.39
CA GLU A 178 7.38 4.71 -1.64
C GLU A 178 6.90 5.64 -2.77
N SER A 179 6.40 5.07 -3.86
CA SER A 179 5.89 5.83 -5.01
C SER A 179 4.64 6.62 -4.64
N LEU A 180 3.77 6.07 -3.79
CA LEU A 180 2.56 6.72 -3.31
C LEU A 180 2.87 7.98 -2.51
N GLU A 181 3.82 7.90 -1.57
CA GLU A 181 4.24 9.08 -0.80
C GLU A 181 4.92 10.11 -1.70
N MET A 182 5.74 9.66 -2.67
CA MET A 182 6.36 10.57 -3.64
C MET A 182 5.34 11.24 -4.56
N PHE A 183 4.28 10.52 -4.95
CA PHE A 183 3.17 11.05 -5.71
C PHE A 183 2.47 12.15 -4.89
N ALA A 184 2.06 11.83 -3.66
CA ALA A 184 1.41 12.79 -2.77
C ALA A 184 2.28 14.04 -2.54
N LYS A 185 3.58 13.86 -2.29
CA LYS A 185 4.52 14.96 -2.08
C LYS A 185 4.69 15.84 -3.31
N THR A 186 4.80 15.23 -4.49
CA THR A 186 4.89 15.97 -5.75
C THR A 186 3.60 16.70 -6.07
N SER A 187 2.43 16.07 -5.86
CA SER A 187 1.12 16.72 -6.02
C SER A 187 0.95 17.91 -5.09
N LEU A 188 1.42 17.81 -3.83
CA LEU A 188 1.43 18.94 -2.90
C LEU A 188 2.30 20.08 -3.43
N TYR A 189 3.51 19.79 -3.93
CA TYR A 189 4.38 20.83 -4.50
C TYR A 189 3.79 21.45 -5.77
N ILE A 190 3.17 20.66 -6.65
CA ILE A 190 2.47 21.17 -7.83
C ILE A 190 1.39 22.16 -7.39
N HIS A 191 0.56 21.79 -6.40
CA HIS A 191 -0.47 22.67 -5.87
C HIS A 191 0.11 23.97 -5.29
N LEU A 192 1.18 23.88 -4.48
CA LEU A 192 1.85 25.05 -3.89
C LEU A 192 2.52 25.96 -4.94
N LEU A 193 2.86 25.43 -6.11
CA LEU A 193 3.42 26.19 -7.24
C LEU A 193 2.34 26.79 -8.15
N GLY A 194 1.06 26.64 -7.81
CA GLY A 194 -0.07 27.19 -8.56
C GLY A 194 -0.83 26.18 -9.43
N GLY A 195 -0.52 24.89 -9.29
CA GLY A 195 -1.14 23.81 -10.06
C GLY A 195 -0.45 23.53 -11.39
N ALA A 196 -0.79 22.38 -11.98
CA ALA A 196 -0.38 22.01 -13.32
C ALA A 196 -1.50 21.21 -13.99
N PRO A 197 -1.75 21.43 -15.30
CA PRO A 197 -2.72 20.63 -16.03
C PRO A 197 -2.24 19.19 -16.15
N ASP A 198 -3.19 18.27 -16.26
CA ASP A 198 -2.90 16.89 -16.65
C ASP A 198 -2.24 16.87 -18.04
N MET A 199 -1.42 15.84 -18.29
CA MET A 199 -0.85 15.59 -19.61
C MET A 199 -1.98 15.39 -20.64
N PRO A 200 -1.73 15.66 -21.94
CA PRO A 200 -2.71 15.36 -22.99
C PRO A 200 -3.15 13.89 -22.94
N GLN A 201 -4.45 13.64 -23.15
CA GLN A 201 -5.04 12.30 -23.01
C GLN A 201 -4.32 11.24 -23.86
N ASP A 202 -3.95 11.58 -25.10
CA ASP A 202 -3.23 10.66 -25.99
C ASP A 202 -1.86 10.23 -25.43
N LYS A 203 -1.22 11.10 -24.64
CA LYS A 203 0.05 10.79 -23.95
C LYS A 203 -0.17 9.97 -22.70
N ILE A 204 -1.24 10.23 -21.95
CA ILE A 204 -1.64 9.39 -20.81
C ILE A 204 -1.93 7.96 -21.29
N ASP A 205 -2.73 7.82 -22.34
CA ASP A 205 -3.09 6.52 -22.91
C ASP A 205 -1.85 5.77 -23.43
N ALA A 206 -0.90 6.48 -24.07
CA ALA A 206 0.36 5.89 -24.50
C ALA A 206 1.24 5.41 -23.33
N LEU A 207 1.23 6.10 -22.19
CA LEU A 207 1.95 5.67 -20.98
C LEU A 207 1.30 4.43 -20.34
N ILE A 208 -0.03 4.37 -20.33
CA ILE A 208 -0.79 3.21 -19.85
C ILE A 208 -0.52 1.99 -20.77
N ASP A 209 -0.49 2.20 -22.09
CA ASP A 209 -0.09 1.16 -23.04
C ASP A 209 1.36 0.70 -22.83
N LEU A 210 2.28 1.65 -22.65
CA LEU A 210 3.69 1.35 -22.37
C LEU A 210 3.86 0.53 -21.08
N ARG A 211 3.10 0.85 -20.02
CA ARG A 211 3.07 0.05 -18.78
C ARG A 211 2.66 -1.39 -19.07
N ASN A 212 1.56 -1.57 -19.81
CA ASN A 212 0.90 -2.87 -19.97
C ASN A 212 1.61 -3.75 -21.01
N ASN A 213 2.01 -3.19 -22.14
CA ASN A 213 2.53 -3.92 -23.30
C ASN A 213 4.04 -3.79 -23.44
N GLY A 214 4.61 -2.65 -23.07
CA GLY A 214 6.06 -2.40 -23.13
C GLY A 214 6.80 -2.97 -21.93
N TYR A 215 6.65 -2.35 -20.76
CA TYR A 215 7.29 -2.77 -19.52
C TYR A 215 6.68 -4.01 -18.89
N LYS A 216 5.39 -4.26 -19.16
CA LYS A 216 4.61 -5.37 -18.61
C LYS A 216 4.65 -5.39 -17.08
N ILE A 217 4.45 -4.22 -16.46
CA ILE A 217 4.48 -4.07 -15.00
C ILE A 217 3.32 -4.89 -14.40
N PRO A 218 3.59 -5.93 -13.59
CA PRO A 218 2.51 -6.79 -13.08
C PRO A 218 1.73 -6.13 -11.94
N GLY A 219 0.44 -6.45 -11.84
CA GLY A 219 -0.54 -5.82 -10.96
C GLY A 219 -1.57 -4.99 -11.73
N ARG A 220 -2.51 -4.38 -11.03
CA ARG A 220 -3.64 -3.65 -11.63
C ARG A 220 -3.31 -2.19 -11.89
N HIS A 221 -4.09 -1.59 -12.78
CA HIS A 221 -3.98 -0.19 -13.13
C HIS A 221 -5.37 0.31 -13.53
N PRO A 222 -5.87 1.41 -12.96
CA PRO A 222 -7.25 1.85 -13.18
C PRO A 222 -7.48 2.52 -14.54
N GLY A 223 -6.41 2.74 -15.30
CA GLY A 223 -6.46 3.51 -16.55
C GLY A 223 -6.55 5.01 -16.26
N TYR A 224 -7.32 5.73 -17.07
CA TYR A 224 -7.64 7.13 -16.82
C TYR A 224 -8.95 7.23 -16.03
N VAL A 225 -8.87 7.70 -14.79
CA VAL A 225 -10.01 7.93 -13.90
C VAL A 225 -9.74 9.13 -12.99
N LYS A 226 -10.78 9.92 -12.72
CA LYS A 226 -10.76 11.03 -11.76
C LYS A 226 -11.75 10.71 -10.65
N TYR A 227 -11.34 10.95 -9.41
CA TYR A 227 -12.10 10.71 -8.18
C TYR A 227 -12.49 12.01 -7.49
N ASN A 228 -11.63 13.02 -7.57
CA ASN A 228 -11.91 14.34 -7.04
C ASN A 228 -12.90 15.05 -7.97
N GLU A 229 -13.85 15.79 -7.39
CA GLU A 229 -14.62 16.75 -8.17
C GLU A 229 -13.68 17.79 -8.76
N PRO A 230 -13.98 18.35 -9.95
CA PRO A 230 -13.26 19.51 -10.45
C PRO A 230 -13.25 20.57 -9.35
N GLU A 231 -12.08 21.11 -8.99
CA GLU A 231 -12.04 22.25 -8.10
C GLU A 231 -12.89 23.35 -8.75
N GLY A 232 -14.10 23.57 -8.23
CA GLY A 232 -14.93 24.69 -8.67
C GLY A 232 -14.14 25.98 -8.46
N ASP A 233 -14.31 26.94 -9.37
CA ASP A 233 -13.76 28.31 -9.27
C ASP A 233 -14.25 29.00 -7.99
N ASN A 234 -13.75 28.59 -6.82
CA ASN A 234 -13.87 29.36 -5.60
C ASN A 234 -12.67 30.30 -5.56
N GLN A 235 -12.77 31.33 -6.41
CA GLN A 235 -12.08 32.61 -6.24
C GLN A 235 -12.57 33.31 -4.97
#